data_AF-A0AAW5Y4B5-F1
#
_entry.id   AF-A0AAW5Y4B5-F1
#
_cell.length_a   1.000
_cell.length_b   1.000
_cell.length_c   1.000
_cell.angle_alpha   90.00
_cell.angle_beta   90.00
_cell.angle_gamma   90.00
#
_symmetry.space_group_name_H-M   'P 1'
#
loop_
_entity.id
_entity.type
_entity.pdbx_description
1 polymer ?
#
loop_
_entity_poly.entity_id
_entity_poly.type
_entity_poly.pdbx_seq_one_letter_code
_entity_poly.pdbx_strand_id
1 'polypeptide(L)'
;MTKFTADEKIQIVLRYLKGNESYREIGRAIGISNTIILNWVNQYKQNGVEAFLKRCTNYTQQFKLDVLNFMIENGMSLFETAAIF
;
A
#
# COMPACT_ATOMS: atom_id res chain seq x y z
N MET A 1 2.74 0.86 -12.01
CA MET A 1 3.89 0.42 -11.19
C MET A 1 4.11 1.42 -10.06
N THR A 2 4.26 0.97 -8.82
CA THR A 2 4.58 1.89 -7.70
C THR A 2 6.05 2.28 -7.78
N LYS A 3 6.34 3.58 -7.89
CA LYS A 3 7.71 4.14 -7.99
C LYS A 3 8.59 3.84 -6.76
N PHE A 4 7.99 3.43 -5.64
CA PHE A 4 8.68 3.14 -4.37
C PHE A 4 8.10 1.88 -3.73
N THR A 5 9.01 0.99 -3.32
CA THR A 5 8.76 -0.20 -2.49
C THR A 5 8.38 0.17 -1.06
N ALA A 6 7.92 -0.81 -0.27
CA ALA A 6 7.61 -0.60 1.14
C ALA A 6 8.87 -0.19 1.93
N ASP A 7 9.97 -0.90 1.73
CA ASP A 7 11.26 -0.62 2.38
C ASP A 7 11.77 0.79 2.07
N GLU A 8 11.71 1.22 0.81
CA GLU A 8 12.13 2.58 0.43
C GLU A 8 11.29 3.65 1.15
N LYS A 9 9.97 3.45 1.27
CA LYS A 9 9.11 4.38 2.02
C LYS A 9 9.45 4.40 3.50
N ILE A 10 9.72 3.24 4.09
CA ILE A 10 10.14 3.14 5.51
C ILE A 10 11.44 3.89 5.72
N GLN A 11 12.45 3.70 4.86
CA GLN A 11 13.72 4.42 4.97
C GLN A 11 13.54 5.94 4.85
N ILE A 12 12.70 6.40 3.94
CA ILE A 12 12.38 7.83 3.77
C ILE A 12 11.74 8.41 5.03
N VAL A 13 10.77 7.69 5.62
CA VAL A 13 10.13 8.12 6.86
C VAL A 13 11.13 8.16 8.03
N LEU A 14 11.98 7.14 8.15
CA LEU A 14 12.99 7.07 9.21
C LEU A 14 14.01 8.20 9.09
N ARG A 15 14.42 8.59 7.88
CA ARG A 15 15.30 9.75 7.65
C ARG A 15 14.69 11.04 8.20
N TYR A 16 13.40 11.26 7.94
CA TYR A 16 12.68 12.41 8.49
C TYR A 16 12.54 12.33 10.02
N LEU A 17 12.16 11.17 10.56
CA LEU A 17 11.92 11.00 12.01
C LEU A 17 13.21 11.08 12.85
N LYS A 18 14.36 10.70 12.28
CA LYS A 18 15.67 10.90 12.92
C LYS A 18 16.04 12.39 13.08
N GLY A 19 15.38 13.28 12.34
CA GLY A 19 15.61 14.73 12.41
C GLY A 19 16.85 15.20 11.64
N ASN A 20 17.52 14.30 10.91
CA ASN A 20 18.73 14.63 10.15
C ASN A 20 18.43 15.47 8.89
N GLU A 21 17.23 15.32 8.32
CA GLU A 21 16.82 15.99 7.09
C GLU A 21 15.37 16.42 7.17
N SER A 22 15.09 17.61 6.66
CA SER A 22 13.72 18.11 6.48
C SER A 22 13.03 17.39 5.30
N TYR A 23 11.70 17.38 5.31
CA TYR A 23 10.91 16.84 4.19
C TYR A 23 11.22 17.54 2.85
N ARG A 24 11.69 18.80 2.86
CA ARG A 24 12.09 19.54 1.66
C ARG A 24 13.40 19.01 1.06
N GLU A 25 14.38 18.72 1.92
CA GLU A 25 15.68 18.17 1.51
C GLU A 25 15.50 16.75 0.97
N ILE A 26 14.75 15.93 1.70
CA ILE A 26 14.40 14.57 1.29
C ILE A 26 13.68 14.61 -0.07
N GLY A 27 12.64 15.43 -0.21
CA GLY A 27 11.86 15.56 -1.43
C GLY A 27 12.67 16.00 -2.65
N ARG A 28 13.63 16.91 -2.46
CA ARG A 28 14.57 17.34 -3.51
C ARG A 28 15.51 16.20 -3.92
N ALA A 29 16.04 15.44 -2.96
CA ALA A 29 16.99 14.37 -3.24
C ALA A 29 16.39 13.22 -4.06
N ILE A 30 15.11 12.89 -3.82
CA ILE A 30 14.43 11.74 -4.44
C ILE A 30 13.38 12.13 -5.50
N GLY A 31 13.19 13.43 -5.72
CA GLY A 31 12.23 13.96 -6.70
C GLY A 31 10.77 13.66 -6.34
N ILE A 32 10.40 13.85 -5.07
CA ILE A 32 9.03 13.65 -4.56
C ILE A 32 8.54 14.92 -3.88
N SER A 33 7.24 15.20 -4.00
CA SER A 33 6.59 16.30 -3.28
C SER A 33 6.63 16.11 -1.75
N ASN A 34 6.86 17.21 -1.04
CA ASN A 34 6.80 17.32 0.41
C ASN A 34 5.54 16.68 1.02
N THR A 35 4.38 16.87 0.36
CA THR A 35 3.09 16.37 0.83
C THR A 35 3.05 14.83 0.87
N ILE A 36 3.73 14.16 -0.07
CA ILE A 36 3.79 12.69 -0.11
C ILE A 36 4.62 12.16 1.06
N ILE A 37 5.74 12.81 1.36
CA ILE A 37 6.60 12.46 2.50
C ILE A 37 5.83 12.62 3.81
N LEU A 38 5.17 13.75 4.00
CA LEU A 38 4.35 14.01 5.20
C LEU A 38 3.22 12.97 5.36
N ASN A 39 2.58 12.59 4.25
CA ASN A 39 1.57 11.54 4.27
C ASN A 39 2.15 10.18 4.73
N TRP A 40 3.31 9.78 4.21
CA TRP A 40 3.98 8.56 4.66
C TRP A 40 4.38 8.62 6.14
N VAL A 41 4.91 9.75 6.59
CA VAL A 41 5.22 9.94 8.01
C VAL A 41 3.97 9.78 8.89
N ASN A 42 2.85 10.35 8.48
CA ASN A 42 1.59 10.23 9.23
C ASN A 42 1.09 8.79 9.27
N GLN A 43 1.13 8.06 8.14
CA GLN A 43 0.75 6.65 8.11
C GLN A 43 1.65 5.80 9.02
N TYR A 44 2.96 6.05 9.00
CA TYR A 44 3.92 5.35 9.86
C TYR A 44 3.74 5.67 11.34
N LYS A 45 3.42 6.93 11.69
CA LYS A 45 3.13 7.30 13.09
C LYS A 45 1.89 6.59 13.64
N GLN A 46 0.90 6.32 12.79
CA GLN A 46 -0.34 5.65 13.19
C GLN A 46 -0.19 4.13 13.23
N ASN A 47 0.41 3.54 12.21
CA ASN A 47 0.39 2.08 11.97
C ASN A 47 1.79 1.45 11.94
N GLY A 48 2.84 2.20 12.26
CA GLY A 48 4.22 1.73 12.20
C GLY A 48 4.62 1.25 10.80
N VAL A 49 5.42 0.20 10.75
CA VAL A 49 5.87 -0.45 9.51
C VAL A 49 4.69 -1.02 8.72
N GLU A 50 3.62 -1.46 9.38
CA GLU A 50 2.44 -2.08 8.75
C GLU A 50 1.72 -1.13 7.80
N ALA A 51 1.88 0.19 7.97
CA ALA A 51 1.42 1.22 7.04
C ALA A 51 1.85 0.97 5.59
N PHE A 52 3.03 0.39 5.39
CA PHE A 52 3.64 0.21 4.08
C PHE A 52 3.66 -1.24 3.61
N LEU A 53 3.41 -2.19 4.51
CA LEU A 53 3.30 -3.62 4.22
C LEU A 53 1.97 -3.98 3.55
N LYS A 54 1.35 -3.01 2.85
CA LYS A 54 0.00 -3.03 2.27
C LYS A 54 -0.56 -4.45 2.17
N ARG A 55 -1.58 -4.74 2.98
CA ARG A 55 -2.48 -5.90 2.80
C ARG A 55 -3.11 -5.78 1.40
N CYS A 56 -2.39 -6.18 0.36
CA CYS A 56 -3.04 -7.01 -0.64
C CYS A 56 -3.51 -8.20 0.18
N THR A 57 -4.81 -8.40 0.31
CA THR A 57 -5.28 -9.75 0.62
C THR A 57 -4.61 -10.61 -0.45
N ASN A 58 -3.62 -11.39 -0.03
CA ASN A 58 -2.90 -12.30 -0.91
C ASN A 58 -3.84 -13.47 -1.14
N TYR A 59 -4.93 -13.18 -1.85
CA TYR A 59 -5.77 -14.20 -2.44
C TYR A 59 -4.88 -14.96 -3.40
N THR A 60 -4.73 -16.25 -3.14
CA THR A 60 -3.98 -17.15 -3.99
C THR A 60 -4.54 -17.06 -5.41
N GLN A 61 -3.71 -17.37 -6.40
CA GLN A 61 -4.18 -17.44 -7.79
C GLN A 61 -5.40 -18.37 -7.91
N GLN A 62 -5.37 -19.49 -7.17
CA GLN A 62 -6.47 -20.43 -7.09
C GLN A 62 -7.74 -19.78 -6.53
N PHE A 63 -7.67 -19.12 -5.36
CA PHE A 63 -8.83 -18.45 -4.79
C PHE A 63 -9.46 -17.44 -5.74
N LYS A 64 -8.65 -16.66 -6.46
CA LYS A 64 -9.16 -15.70 -7.45
C LYS A 64 -9.87 -16.40 -8.61
N LEU A 65 -9.34 -17.53 -9.08
CA LEU A 65 -9.98 -18.34 -10.13
C LEU A 65 -11.26 -18.99 -9.62
N ASP A 66 -11.28 -19.48 -8.38
CA ASP A 66 -12.46 -20.11 -7.78
C ASP A 66 -13.62 -19.12 -7.67
N VAL A 67 -13.35 -17.88 -7.23
CA VAL A 67 -14.36 -16.80 -7.18
C VAL A 67 -14.92 -16.49 -8.58
N LEU A 68 -14.06 -16.41 -9.60
CA LEU A 68 -14.48 -16.12 -10.97
C LEU A 68 -15.27 -17.27 -11.60
N ASN A 69 -14.81 -18.51 -11.42
CA ASN A 69 -15.51 -19.69 -11.92
C ASN A 69 -16.88 -19.83 -11.25
N PHE A 70 -16.95 -19.64 -9.94
CA PHE A 70 -18.21 -19.66 -9.20
C PHE A 70 -19.19 -18.60 -9.73
N MET A 71 -18.72 -17.38 -10.02
CA MET A 71 -19.55 -16.32 -10.58
C MET A 71 -20.12 -16.71 -11.97
N ILE A 72 -19.30 -17.32 -12.83
CA ILE A 72 -19.69 -17.74 -14.18
C ILE A 72 -20.67 -18.93 -14.13
N GLU A 73 -20.37 -19.95 -13.32
CA GLU A 73 -21.17 -21.18 -13.21
C GLU A 73 -22.57 -20.91 -12.66
N ASN A 74 -22.68 -19.97 -11.70
CA ASN A 74 -23.94 -19.64 -11.04
C ASN A 74 -24.65 -18.43 -11.68
N GLY A 75 -24.05 -17.79 -12.70
CA GLY A 75 -24.61 -16.60 -13.34
C GLY A 75 -24.78 -15.41 -12.37
N MET A 76 -23.96 -15.35 -11.32
CA MET A 76 -24.09 -14.39 -10.23
C MET A 76 -23.49 -13.04 -10.62
N SER A 77 -24.03 -11.95 -10.07
CA SER A 77 -23.42 -10.63 -10.20
C SER A 77 -22.19 -10.49 -9.29
N LEU A 78 -21.41 -9.44 -9.52
CA LEU A 78 -20.29 -9.06 -8.66
C LEU A 78 -20.72 -8.89 -7.19
N PHE A 79 -21.88 -8.26 -6.95
CA PHE A 79 -22.36 -7.96 -5.61
C PHE A 79 -22.83 -9.22 -4.87
N GLU A 80 -23.51 -10.13 -5.56
CA GLU A 80 -23.94 -11.41 -4.99
C GLU A 80 -22.74 -12.32 -4.71
N THR A 81 -21.77 -12.36 -5.62
CA THR A 81 -20.54 -13.14 -5.44
C THR A 81 -19.72 -12.62 -4.25
N ALA A 82 -19.59 -11.29 -4.12
CA ALA A 82 -18.89 -10.66 -2.99
C ALA A 82 -19.59 -10.84 -1.63
N ALA A 83 -20.86 -11.22 -1.60
CA ALA A 83 -21.56 -11.56 -0.37
C ALA A 83 -21.24 -12.98 0.13
N ILE A 84 -20.67 -13.83 -0.74
CA ILE A 84 -20.38 -15.25 -0.45
C ILE A 84 -18.91 -15.47 -0.06
N PHE A 85 -17.98 -14.68 -0.60
CA PHE A 85 -16.53 -14.78 -0.37
C PHE A 85 -15.99 -13.61 0.45
#